data_AF-A0A4Q0T3B1-F1
#
_entry.id   AF-A0A4Q0T3B1-F1
#
_cell.length_a   1.000
_cell.length_b   1.000
_cell.length_c   1.000
_cell.angle_alpha   90.00
_cell.angle_beta   90.00
_cell.angle_gamma   90.00
#
_symmetry.space_group_name_H-M   'P 1'
#
loop_
_entity.id
_entity.type
_entity.pdbx_description
1 polymer ?
#
loop_
_entity_poly.entity_id
_entity_poly.type
_entity_poly.pdbx_seq_one_letter_code
_entity_poly.pdbx_strand_id
1 'polypeptide(L)'
;MSTGYQQAAIPVADPQAFSAVRAAIESSFSSTKVSDFLKSLERARLRIRDFEIVLGKGMLGPKAQGEYKSLGNGDQGMIREFYLAALEHVAPELRQKFFKLYAYY
;
A
#
# COMPACT_ATOMS: atom_id res chain seq x y z
N MET A 1 -22.01 -23.44 -19.09
CA MET A 1 -22.12 -22.02 -19.45
C MET A 1 -21.80 -21.20 -18.21
N SER A 2 -20.54 -20.81 -18.04
CA SER A 2 -20.13 -20.00 -16.89
C SER A 2 -20.17 -18.54 -17.33
N THR A 3 -21.21 -17.82 -16.92
CA THR A 3 -21.36 -16.38 -17.15
C THR A 3 -20.27 -15.67 -16.37
N GLY A 4 -19.17 -15.32 -17.03
CA GLY A 4 -18.12 -14.50 -16.45
C GLY A 4 -18.70 -13.13 -16.13
N TYR A 5 -18.82 -12.80 -14.85
CA TYR A 5 -19.11 -11.44 -14.42
C TYR A 5 -17.94 -10.56 -14.86
N GLN A 6 -18.12 -9.85 -15.97
CA GLN A 6 -17.19 -8.80 -16.40
C GLN A 6 -17.38 -7.64 -15.43
N GLN A 7 -16.57 -7.60 -14.37
CA GLN A 7 -16.58 -6.50 -13.41
C GLN A 7 -16.20 -5.23 -14.17
N ALA A 8 -17.13 -4.26 -14.28
CA ALA A 8 -16.84 -2.99 -14.92
C ALA A 8 -15.67 -2.33 -14.17
N ALA A 9 -14.62 -1.95 -14.90
CA ALA A 9 -13.52 -1.20 -14.32
C ALA A 9 -14.10 0.10 -13.76
N ILE A 10 -14.04 0.28 -12.44
CA ILE A 10 -14.47 1.52 -11.80
C ILE A 10 -13.51 2.61 -12.30
N PRO A 11 -14.00 3.65 -12.98
CA PRO A 11 -13.13 4.73 -13.44
C PRO A 11 -12.60 5.50 -12.22
N VAL A 12 -11.30 5.75 -12.21
CA VAL A 12 -10.65 6.58 -11.19
C VAL A 12 -11.13 8.02 -11.34
N ALA A 13 -11.62 8.62 -10.26
CA ALA A 13 -12.23 9.94 -10.27
C ALA A 13 -11.18 11.07 -10.28
N ASP A 14 -10.08 10.91 -9.54
CA ASP A 14 -8.92 11.81 -9.57
C ASP A 14 -7.64 11.05 -9.96
N PRO A 15 -7.35 10.94 -11.27
CA PRO A 15 -6.20 10.19 -11.77
C PRO A 15 -4.86 10.74 -11.29
N GLN A 16 -4.76 12.03 -11.01
CA GLN A 16 -3.50 12.67 -10.64
C GLN A 16 -3.13 12.33 -9.19
N ALA A 17 -4.03 12.59 -8.25
CA ALA A 17 -3.82 12.24 -6.84
C ALA A 17 -3.68 10.71 -6.68
N PHE A 18 -4.50 9.94 -7.40
CA PHE A 18 -4.45 8.47 -7.37
C PHE A 18 -3.07 7.96 -7.82
N SER A 19 -2.59 8.46 -8.96
CA SER A 19 -1.29 8.06 -9.50
C SER A 19 -0.14 8.47 -8.58
N ALA A 20 -0.24 9.62 -7.91
CA ALA A 20 0.77 10.06 -6.95
C ALA A 20 0.88 9.11 -5.75
N VAL A 21 -0.25 8.69 -5.15
CA VAL A 21 -0.23 7.73 -4.02
C VAL A 21 0.23 6.35 -4.50
N ARG A 22 -0.25 5.90 -5.67
CA ARG A 22 0.14 4.62 -6.25
C ARG A 22 1.66 4.55 -6.48
N ALA A 23 2.25 5.57 -7.09
CA ALA A 23 3.69 5.64 -7.32
C ALA A 23 4.51 5.64 -6.02
N ALA A 24 3.99 6.26 -4.95
CA ALA A 24 4.62 6.25 -3.64
C ALA A 24 4.66 4.84 -3.02
N ILE A 25 3.57 4.08 -3.19
CA ILE A 25 3.49 2.68 -2.80
C ILE A 25 4.46 1.84 -3.64
N GLU A 26 4.40 1.93 -4.97
CA GLU A 26 5.30 1.19 -5.88
C GLU A 26 6.78 1.46 -5.57
N SER A 27 7.15 2.71 -5.34
CA SER A 27 8.51 3.06 -4.93
C SER A 27 8.89 2.39 -3.61
N SER A 28 8.00 2.39 -2.60
CA SER A 28 8.27 1.79 -1.29
C SER A 28 8.43 0.27 -1.35
N PHE A 29 7.68 -0.39 -2.24
CA PHE A 29 7.75 -1.85 -2.47
C PHE A 29 8.72 -2.28 -3.56
N SER A 30 9.41 -1.34 -4.22
CA SER A 30 10.44 -1.67 -5.20
C SER A 30 11.55 -2.52 -4.60
N SER A 31 12.15 -3.40 -5.39
CA SER A 31 13.20 -4.33 -4.95
C SER A 31 14.39 -3.63 -4.27
N THR A 32 14.66 -2.39 -4.64
CA THR A 32 15.76 -1.59 -4.08
C THR A 32 15.41 -0.91 -2.75
N LYS A 33 14.14 -0.65 -2.46
CA LYS A 33 13.70 0.13 -1.28
C LYS A 33 12.93 -0.67 -0.25
N VAL A 34 12.31 -1.80 -0.63
CA VAL A 34 11.41 -2.56 0.24
C VAL A 34 12.08 -3.00 1.54
N SER A 35 13.36 -3.39 1.52
CA SER A 35 14.05 -3.76 2.76
C SER A 35 14.16 -2.60 3.74
N ASP A 36 14.47 -1.40 3.27
CA ASP A 36 14.62 -0.22 4.13
C ASP A 36 13.27 0.35 4.57
N PHE A 37 12.25 0.23 3.72
CA PHE A 37 10.87 0.49 4.11
C PHE A 37 10.43 -0.44 5.25
N LEU A 38 10.65 -1.75 5.16
CA LEU A 38 10.31 -2.68 6.24
C LEU A 38 11.07 -2.36 7.54
N LYS A 39 12.37 -2.04 7.46
CA LYS A 39 13.14 -1.60 8.63
C LYS A 39 12.58 -0.32 9.27
N SER A 40 12.11 0.64 8.46
CA SER A 40 11.56 1.88 9.01
C SER A 40 10.27 1.62 9.79
N LEU A 41 9.41 0.73 9.29
CA LEU A 41 8.19 0.30 9.99
C LEU A 41 8.51 -0.45 11.29
N GLU A 42 9.51 -1.33 11.28
CA GLU A 42 9.96 -2.05 12.47
C GLU A 42 10.45 -1.10 13.56
N ARG A 43 11.28 -0.11 13.20
CA ARG A 43 11.75 0.93 14.12
C ARG A 43 10.60 1.78 14.68
N ALA A 44 9.61 2.08 13.84
CA ALA A 44 8.41 2.81 14.23
C ALA A 44 7.37 1.96 14.96
N ARG A 45 7.62 0.64 15.10
CA ARG A 45 6.70 -0.35 15.70
C ARG A 45 5.32 -0.36 15.03
N LEU A 46 5.29 -0.16 13.72
CA LEU A 46 4.06 -0.15 12.92
C LEU A 46 3.81 -1.53 12.31
N ARG A 47 2.55 -1.98 12.32
CA ARG A 47 2.16 -3.16 11.56
C ARG A 47 2.03 -2.76 10.10
N ILE A 48 2.62 -3.55 9.21
CA ILE A 48 2.61 -3.21 7.79
C ILE A 48 1.21 -3.31 7.17
N ARG A 49 0.33 -4.12 7.74
CA ARG A 49 -1.07 -4.27 7.29
C ARG A 49 -1.97 -3.08 7.65
N ASP A 50 -1.57 -2.26 8.61
CA ASP A 50 -2.34 -1.10 9.05
C ASP A 50 -2.07 0.09 8.12
N PHE A 51 -2.53 -0.02 6.87
CA PHE A 51 -2.27 0.92 5.78
C PHE A 51 -2.47 2.39 6.19
N GLU A 52 -3.62 2.72 6.78
CA GLU A 52 -3.96 4.07 7.23
C GLU A 52 -2.96 4.63 8.24
N ILE A 53 -2.46 3.79 9.15
CA ILE A 53 -1.47 4.20 10.15
C ILE A 53 -0.10 4.39 9.48
N VAL A 54 0.30 3.46 8.62
CA VAL A 54 1.56 3.55 7.84
C VAL A 54 1.59 4.83 7.01
N LEU A 55 0.52 5.08 6.27
CA LEU A 55 0.32 6.29 5.47
C LEU A 55 0.30 7.55 6.34
N GLY A 56 -0.49 7.53 7.43
CA GLY A 56 -0.65 8.66 8.34
C GLY A 56 0.62 9.03 9.12
N LYS A 57 1.56 8.09 9.25
CA LYS A 57 2.90 8.33 9.80
C LYS A 57 3.91 8.78 8.74
N GLY A 58 3.49 8.96 7.49
CA GLY A 58 4.33 9.44 6.39
C GLY A 58 5.32 8.40 5.88
N MET A 59 5.13 7.10 6.19
CA MET A 59 6.08 6.04 5.83
C MET A 59 6.12 5.75 4.33
N LEU A 60 5.05 6.13 3.61
CA LEU A 60 4.98 6.10 2.14
C LEU A 60 5.45 7.41 1.50
N GLY A 61 6.05 8.31 2.29
CA GLY A 61 6.44 9.64 1.87
C GLY A 61 5.45 10.72 2.33
N PRO A 62 5.94 11.95 2.58
CA PRO A 62 5.18 12.98 3.29
C PRO A 62 3.98 13.53 2.50
N LYS A 63 4.00 13.44 1.17
CA LYS A 63 2.90 13.92 0.31
C LYS A 63 1.78 12.91 0.15
N ALA A 64 2.08 11.60 0.24
CA ALA A 64 1.13 10.54 -0.06
C ALA A 64 -0.14 10.60 0.81
N GLN A 65 0.00 11.01 2.08
CA GLN A 65 -1.16 11.15 2.96
C GLN A 65 -2.13 12.24 2.50
N GLY A 66 -1.61 13.39 2.02
CA GLY A 66 -2.43 14.49 1.54
C GLY A 66 -3.20 14.11 0.27
N GLU A 67 -2.48 13.54 -0.69
CA GLU A 67 -3.06 13.04 -1.96
C GLU A 67 -4.09 11.93 -1.71
N TYR A 68 -3.85 11.03 -0.76
CA TYR A 68 -4.82 10.00 -0.42
C TYR A 68 -6.10 10.58 0.19
N LYS A 69 -5.97 11.60 1.05
CA LYS A 69 -7.12 12.25 1.68
C LYS A 69 -7.97 13.07 0.70
N SER A 70 -7.41 13.52 -0.42
CA SER A 70 -8.20 14.22 -1.45
C SER A 70 -8.99 13.27 -2.35
N LEU A 71 -8.65 11.98 -2.36
CA LEU A 71 -9.39 10.97 -3.12
C LEU A 71 -10.79 10.73 -2.54
N GLY A 72 -11.74 10.43 -3.43
CA GLY A 72 -13.04 9.89 -3.03
C GLY A 72 -12.94 8.47 -2.48
N ASN A 73 -13.95 8.04 -1.72
CA ASN A 73 -13.95 6.73 -1.03
C ASN A 73 -13.67 5.54 -1.96
N GLY A 74 -14.14 5.58 -3.21
CA GLY A 74 -13.88 4.52 -4.19
C GLY A 74 -12.40 4.39 -4.54
N ASP A 75 -11.78 5.50 -4.95
CA ASP A 75 -10.36 5.59 -5.27
C ASP A 75 -9.47 5.25 -4.04
N GLN A 76 -9.88 5.70 -2.85
CA GLN A 76 -9.23 5.33 -1.59
C GLN A 76 -9.25 3.82 -1.33
N GLY A 77 -10.37 3.16 -1.61
CA GLY A 77 -10.53 1.71 -1.52
C GLY A 77 -9.58 0.99 -2.48
N MET A 78 -9.54 1.41 -3.74
CA MET A 78 -8.66 0.83 -4.76
C MET A 78 -7.17 0.97 -4.39
N ILE A 79 -6.73 2.12 -3.87
CA ILE A 79 -5.36 2.30 -3.38
C ILE A 79 -5.05 1.39 -2.19
N ARG A 80 -5.99 1.24 -1.26
CA ARG A 80 -5.82 0.36 -0.10
C ARG A 80 -5.66 -1.10 -0.54
N GLU A 81 -6.49 -1.56 -1.47
CA GLU A 81 -6.37 -2.89 -2.06
C GLU A 81 -5.03 -3.08 -2.77
N PHE A 82 -4.61 -2.08 -3.57
CA PHE A 82 -3.32 -2.09 -4.24
C PHE A 82 -2.14 -2.22 -3.25
N TYR A 83 -2.15 -1.46 -2.15
CA TYR A 83 -1.16 -1.56 -1.09
C TYR A 83 -1.12 -2.97 -0.47
N LEU A 84 -2.29 -3.52 -0.14
CA LEU A 84 -2.38 -4.86 0.46
C LEU A 84 -1.90 -5.96 -0.50
N ALA A 85 -2.22 -5.86 -1.78
CA ALA A 85 -1.69 -6.77 -2.80
C ALA A 85 -0.15 -6.67 -2.91
N ALA A 86 0.41 -5.44 -2.84
CA ALA A 86 1.86 -5.26 -2.84
C ALA A 86 2.56 -5.96 -1.66
N LEU A 87 1.90 -6.06 -0.49
CA LEU A 87 2.42 -6.84 0.65
C LEU A 87 2.59 -8.32 0.34
N GLU A 88 1.68 -8.87 -0.46
CA GLU A 88 1.69 -10.29 -0.79
C GLU A 88 2.85 -10.64 -1.71
N HIS A 89 3.26 -9.70 -2.55
CA HIS A 89 4.39 -9.82 -3.48
C HIS A 89 5.77 -9.55 -2.85
N VAL A 90 5.85 -9.19 -1.57
CA VAL A 90 7.14 -9.05 -0.88
C VAL A 90 7.84 -10.41 -0.81
N ALA A 91 9.12 -10.44 -1.19
CA ALA A 91 9.94 -11.64 -1.23
C ALA A 91 9.86 -12.45 0.09
N PRO A 92 9.72 -13.78 0.05
CA PRO A 92 9.54 -14.61 1.24
C PRO A 92 10.63 -14.42 2.30
N GLU A 93 11.88 -14.22 1.89
CA GLU A 93 13.02 -14.03 2.79
C GLU A 93 12.89 -12.74 3.60
N LEU A 94 12.36 -11.67 2.98
CA LEU A 94 12.06 -10.42 3.67
C LEU A 94 10.85 -10.57 4.58
N ARG A 95 9.80 -11.27 4.15
CA ARG A 95 8.62 -11.55 4.99
C ARG A 95 9.00 -12.36 6.23
N GLN A 96 9.90 -13.33 6.09
CA GLN A 96 10.42 -14.11 7.22
C GLN A 96 11.29 -13.25 8.14
N LYS A 97 12.21 -12.45 7.59
CA LYS A 97 13.07 -11.54 8.36
C LYS A 97 12.26 -10.53 9.19
N PHE A 98 11.22 -9.96 8.60
CA PHE A 98 10.37 -8.95 9.23
C PHE A 98 9.00 -9.50 9.66
N PHE A 99 8.92 -10.80 10.00
CA PHE A 99 7.63 -11.48 10.25
C PHE A 99 6.77 -10.79 11.31
N LYS A 100 7.41 -10.15 12.30
CA LYS A 100 6.73 -9.39 13.35
C LYS A 100 5.90 -8.24 12.80
N LEU A 101 6.21 -7.68 11.62
CA LEU A 101 5.38 -6.65 10.97
C LEU A 101 4.07 -7.21 10.39
N TYR A 102 4.02 -8.51 10.12
CA TYR A 102 2.91 -9.19 9.44
C TYR A 102 1.97 -9.96 10.38
N ALA A 103 2.42 -10.34 11.58
CA ALA A 103 1.63 -11.10 12.55
C ALA A 103 0.31 -10.41 13.00
N TYR A 104 -0.68 -11.21 13.39
CA TYR A 104 -1.80 -10.75 14.21
C TYR A 104 -1.50 -11.26 15.62
N TYR A 105 -1.11 -10.36 16.53
CA TYR A 105 -0.76 -10.63 17.94
C TYR A 105 0.62 -11.28 18.16
#